data_AF-A0A078AAX9-F1
#
_entry.id   AF-A0A078AAX9-F1
#
_cell.length_a   1.000
_cell.length_b   1.000
_cell.length_c   1.000
_cell.angle_alpha   90.00
_cell.angle_beta   90.00
_cell.angle_gamma   90.00
#
_symmetry.space_group_name_H-M   'P 1'
#
loop_
_entity.id
_entity.type
_entity.pdbx_description
1 polymer ?
#
loop_
_entity_poly.entity_id
_entity_poly.type
_entity_poly.pdbx_seq_one_letter_code
_entity_poly.pdbx_strand_id
1 'polypeptide(L)'
;MTLIGLQCFFIPAFASGPVRKRIFTENFMNYFVDLHKEELKHSQTQDEPIKSTSKGYPDHGSGVHSMKLSYRDWFDFNNAVRVHMNLIEQLPLIMVLLVLAGLKSPFVTLICAIVYFLLRIVFAVGYFKFAPSYRIYATLPMLLLKILLLVYSFQTVHAVCQYGSQK
;
A
#
# COMPACT_ATOMS: atom_id res chain seq x y z
N MET A 1 -8.29 -4.50 -13.94
CA MET A 1 -8.54 -3.31 -13.09
C MET A 1 -9.02 -3.71 -11.71
N THR A 2 -10.23 -4.27 -11.57
CA THR A 2 -10.88 -4.60 -10.28
C THR A 2 -10.01 -5.44 -9.34
N LEU A 3 -9.40 -6.51 -9.85
CA LEU A 3 -8.54 -7.40 -9.05
C LEU A 3 -7.33 -6.68 -8.43
N ILE A 4 -6.73 -5.73 -9.16
CA ILE A 4 -5.60 -4.93 -8.68
C ILE A 4 -6.05 -3.97 -7.57
N GLY A 5 -7.26 -3.42 -7.68
CA GLY A 5 -7.89 -2.61 -6.63
C GLY A 5 -8.18 -3.43 -5.37
N LEU A 6 -8.74 -4.64 -5.52
CA LEU A 6 -9.01 -5.55 -4.40
C LEU A 6 -7.74 -5.94 -3.65
N GLN A 7 -6.60 -6.12 -4.34
CA GLN A 7 -5.31 -6.36 -3.69
C GLN A 7 -4.90 -5.24 -2.74
N CYS A 8 -5.17 -3.98 -3.09
CA CYS A 8 -4.86 -2.85 -2.20
C CYS A 8 -5.68 -2.87 -0.91
N PHE A 9 -6.85 -3.51 -0.92
CA PHE A 9 -7.71 -3.66 0.25
C PHE A 9 -7.33 -4.89 1.09
N PHE A 10 -7.14 -6.05 0.44
CA PHE A 10 -6.94 -7.32 1.15
C PHE A 10 -5.52 -7.55 1.64
N ILE A 11 -4.49 -7.24 0.84
CA ILE A 11 -3.10 -7.52 1.25
C ILE A 11 -2.73 -6.82 2.58
N PRO A 12 -3.09 -5.55 2.83
CA PRO A 12 -2.84 -4.90 4.11
C PRO A 12 -3.58 -5.58 5.27
N ALA A 13 -4.81 -6.03 5.06
CA ALA A 13 -5.58 -6.74 6.08
C ALA A 13 -4.85 -8.02 6.55
N PHE A 14 -4.09 -8.68 5.67
CA PHE A 14 -3.30 -9.87 5.99
C PHE A 14 -1.84 -9.59 6.37
N ALA A 15 -1.31 -8.40 6.07
CA ALA A 15 0.07 -8.02 6.40
C ALA A 15 0.16 -7.09 7.62
N SER A 16 -0.38 -5.88 7.52
CA SER A 16 -0.32 -4.89 8.62
C SER A 16 -1.30 -5.19 9.73
N GLY A 17 -2.46 -5.77 9.42
CA GLY A 17 -3.47 -6.15 10.41
C GLY A 17 -2.95 -7.05 11.54
N PRO A 18 -2.33 -8.21 11.23
CA PRO A 18 -1.80 -9.13 12.25
C PRO A 18 -0.63 -8.54 13.03
N VAL A 19 0.31 -7.87 12.36
CA VAL A 19 1.47 -7.24 13.01
C VAL A 19 1.02 -6.15 13.97
N ARG A 20 0.07 -5.31 13.57
CA ARG A 20 -0.52 -4.30 14.43
C ARG A 20 -1.22 -4.92 15.65
N LYS A 21 -2.00 -5.99 15.46
CA LYS A 21 -2.66 -6.69 16.57
C LYS A 21 -1.65 -7.26 17.57
N ARG A 22 -0.51 -7.73 17.09
CA ARG A 22 0.57 -8.27 17.94
C ARG A 22 1.28 -7.18 18.73
N ILE A 23 1.54 -6.04 18.11
CA ILE A 23 2.37 -4.96 18.67
C ILE A 23 1.53 -4.01 19.54
N PHE A 24 0.41 -3.53 19.03
CA PHE A 24 -0.46 -2.57 19.72
C PHE A 24 -1.50 -3.31 20.57
N THR A 25 -0.99 -3.96 21.61
CA THR A 25 -1.79 -4.63 22.64
C THR A 25 -2.56 -3.59 23.48
N GLU A 26 -3.58 -4.04 24.20
CA GLU A 26 -4.36 -3.16 25.09
C GLU A 26 -3.48 -2.49 26.15
N ASN A 27 -2.52 -3.23 26.73
CA ASN A 27 -1.57 -2.69 27.70
C ASN A 27 -0.71 -1.57 27.10
N PHE A 28 -0.24 -1.75 25.86
CA PHE A 28 0.52 -0.73 25.15
C PHE A 28 -0.36 0.49 24.82
N MET A 29 -1.62 0.26 24.48
CA MET A 29 -2.58 1.33 24.18
C MET A 29 -3.01 2.11 25.44
N ASN A 30 -3.05 1.49 26.62
CA ASN A 30 -3.36 2.16 27.89
C ASN A 30 -2.38 3.30 28.18
N TYR A 31 -1.08 3.08 27.93
CA TYR A 31 -0.08 4.14 28.06
C TYR A 31 -0.43 5.38 27.22
N PHE A 32 -0.99 5.21 26.02
CA PHE A 32 -1.40 6.33 25.18
C PHE A 32 -2.64 7.03 25.68
N VAL A 33 -3.61 6.27 26.18
CA VAL A 33 -4.81 6.84 26.79
C VAL A 33 -4.42 7.71 27.98
N ASP A 34 -3.47 7.25 28.80
CA ASP A 34 -2.99 7.99 29.95
C ASP A 34 -2.24 9.25 29.54
N LEU A 35 -1.27 9.15 28.61
CA LEU A 35 -0.53 10.31 28.09
C LEU A 35 -1.47 11.35 27.44
N HIS A 36 -2.47 10.90 26.67
CA HIS A 36 -3.44 11.77 26.04
C HIS A 36 -4.27 12.54 27.09
N LYS A 37 -4.73 11.85 28.15
CA LYS A 37 -5.45 12.48 29.26
C LYS A 37 -4.58 13.47 30.02
N GLU A 38 -3.28 13.25 30.11
CA GLU A 38 -2.36 14.12 30.82
C GLU A 38 -2.04 15.41 30.05
N GLU A 39 -1.70 15.29 28.78
CA GLU A 39 -1.18 16.38 27.94
C GLU A 39 -2.28 17.17 27.22
N LEU A 40 -3.42 16.54 26.92
CA LEU A 40 -4.48 17.12 26.09
C LEU A 40 -5.76 17.46 26.88
N LYS A 41 -5.63 17.72 28.19
CA LYS A 41 -6.73 18.07 29.12
C LYS A 41 -7.68 19.17 28.65
N HIS A 42 -7.26 20.00 27.69
CA HIS A 42 -8.03 21.14 27.17
C HIS A 42 -8.42 21.01 25.69
N SER A 43 -8.02 19.94 25.01
CA SER A 43 -8.23 19.77 23.58
C SER A 43 -9.43 18.86 23.32
N GLN A 44 -10.62 19.46 23.46
CA GLN A 44 -11.87 19.09 22.76
C GLN A 44 -12.07 17.60 22.44
N THR A 45 -12.53 16.84 23.44
CA THR A 45 -13.44 15.67 23.30
C THR A 45 -13.82 15.25 24.72
N GLN A 46 -14.42 16.16 25.49
CA GLN A 46 -14.80 15.88 26.89
C GLN A 46 -15.97 14.88 27.01
N ASP A 47 -16.68 14.57 25.92
CA ASP A 47 -17.93 13.80 25.98
C ASP A 47 -17.78 12.31 25.62
N GLU A 48 -16.64 11.87 25.06
CA GLU A 48 -16.40 10.44 24.81
C GLU A 48 -15.16 9.93 25.55
N PRO A 49 -15.30 8.96 26.47
CA PRO A 49 -14.15 8.37 27.13
C PRO A 49 -13.29 7.65 26.09
N ILE A 50 -12.06 8.12 25.89
CA ILE A 50 -11.07 7.44 25.04
C ILE A 50 -10.85 6.05 25.62
N LYS A 51 -11.49 5.06 24.98
CA LYS A 51 -11.39 3.67 25.38
C LYS A 51 -10.14 3.08 24.76
N SER A 52 -9.31 2.45 25.59
CA SER A 52 -8.21 1.63 25.08
C SER A 52 -8.79 0.52 24.24
N THR A 53 -8.56 0.58 22.93
CA THR A 53 -8.97 -0.47 22.01
C THR A 53 -7.72 -1.22 21.58
N SER A 54 -7.69 -2.51 21.88
CA SER A 54 -6.70 -3.40 21.28
C SER A 54 -6.76 -3.25 19.75
N LYS A 55 -5.60 -3.06 19.10
CA LYS A 55 -5.44 -2.81 17.64
C LYS A 55 -5.66 -1.36 17.17
N GLY A 56 -5.55 -0.37 18.04
CA GLY A 56 -5.58 1.04 17.64
C GLY A 56 -4.51 1.42 16.60
N TYR A 57 -4.64 2.62 16.02
CA TYR A 57 -3.62 3.24 15.16
C TYR A 57 -3.05 4.49 15.86
N PRO A 58 -2.14 4.31 16.84
CA PRO A 58 -1.58 5.45 17.55
C PRO A 58 -0.64 6.26 16.63
N ASP A 59 0.07 5.62 15.70
CA ASP A 59 0.86 6.28 14.67
C ASP A 59 1.15 5.36 13.46
N HIS A 60 2.00 5.83 12.55
CA HIS A 60 2.44 5.13 11.32
C HIS A 60 3.89 4.62 11.37
N GLY A 61 4.46 4.36 12.55
CA GLY A 61 5.79 3.72 12.66
C GLY A 61 6.95 4.68 12.92
N SER A 62 6.72 5.99 12.83
CA SER A 62 7.73 7.04 13.05
C SER A 62 7.31 8.08 14.09
N GLY A 63 6.25 7.83 14.85
CA GLY A 63 5.75 8.75 15.87
C GLY A 63 6.36 8.52 17.25
N VAL A 64 6.00 9.40 18.18
CA VAL A 64 6.35 9.32 19.62
C VAL A 64 5.94 8.00 20.27
N HIS A 65 4.92 7.35 19.72
CA HIS A 65 4.38 6.09 20.20
C HIS A 65 5.22 4.90 19.74
N SER A 66 5.60 4.88 18.47
CA SER A 66 6.48 3.88 17.87
C SER A 66 7.90 3.90 18.44
N MET A 67 8.36 5.01 19.04
CA MET A 67 9.66 5.07 19.73
C MET A 67 9.74 4.14 20.94
N LYS A 68 8.60 3.76 21.53
CA LYS A 68 8.54 2.84 22.68
C LYS A 68 8.59 1.37 22.27
N LEU A 69 8.52 1.08 20.98
CA LEU A 69 8.56 -0.29 20.48
C LEU A 69 9.98 -0.85 20.59
N SER A 70 10.07 -2.16 20.78
CA SER A 70 11.31 -2.88 20.55
C SER A 70 11.75 -2.65 19.10
N TYR A 71 13.06 -2.62 18.83
CA TYR A 71 13.56 -2.45 17.46
C TYR A 71 12.94 -3.49 16.50
N ARG A 72 12.75 -4.72 16.97
CA ARG A 72 12.16 -5.79 16.17
C ARG A 72 10.71 -5.51 15.81
N ASP A 73 9.90 -5.09 16.77
CA ASP A 73 8.49 -4.77 16.54
C ASP A 73 8.34 -3.52 15.68
N TRP A 74 9.15 -2.50 15.95
CA TRP A 74 9.24 -1.31 15.12
C TRP A 74 9.57 -1.66 13.67
N PHE A 75 10.58 -2.51 13.45
CA PHE A 75 10.99 -2.95 12.12
C PHE A 75 9.89 -3.73 11.39
N ASP A 76 9.27 -4.71 12.06
CA ASP A 76 8.19 -5.52 11.48
C ASP A 76 6.97 -4.65 11.15
N PHE A 77 6.59 -3.70 12.03
CA PHE A 77 5.48 -2.78 11.79
C PHE A 77 5.74 -1.85 10.61
N ASN A 78 6.91 -1.21 10.57
CA ASN A 78 7.29 -0.32 9.49
C ASN A 78 7.33 -1.04 8.15
N ASN A 79 7.86 -2.27 8.10
CA ASN A 79 7.83 -3.07 6.88
C ASN A 79 6.40 -3.35 6.40
N ALA A 80 5.50 -3.71 7.31
CA ALA A 80 4.10 -3.95 6.96
C ALA A 80 3.38 -2.69 6.46
N VAL A 81 3.64 -1.53 7.07
CA VAL A 81 3.13 -0.23 6.60
C VAL A 81 3.72 0.11 5.23
N ARG A 82 5.01 -0.14 5.00
CA ARG A 82 5.66 0.14 3.70
C ARG A 82 5.13 -0.71 2.56
N VAL A 83 4.77 -1.97 2.82
CA VAL A 83 4.06 -2.78 1.83
C VAL A 83 2.75 -2.09 1.45
N HIS A 84 1.91 -1.73 2.43
CA HIS A 84 0.64 -1.07 2.16
C HIS A 84 0.79 0.25 1.38
N MET A 85 1.73 1.11 1.79
CA MET A 85 1.97 2.39 1.12
C MET A 85 2.40 2.19 -0.33
N ASN A 86 3.33 1.26 -0.59
CA ASN A 86 3.73 0.95 -1.96
C ASN A 86 2.54 0.48 -2.82
N LEU A 87 1.65 -0.32 -2.22
CA LEU A 87 0.45 -0.80 -2.92
C LEU A 87 -0.50 0.35 -3.30
N ILE A 88 -0.67 1.36 -2.43
CA ILE A 88 -1.51 2.53 -2.70
C ILE A 88 -0.83 3.45 -3.71
N GLU A 89 0.44 3.78 -3.51
CA GLU A 89 1.20 4.73 -4.35
C GLU A 89 1.26 4.28 -5.81
N GLN A 90 1.36 2.97 -6.06
CA GLN A 90 1.43 2.44 -7.42
C GLN A 90 0.07 2.33 -8.11
N LEU A 91 -1.04 2.38 -7.36
CA LEU A 91 -2.38 2.13 -7.89
C LEU A 91 -2.80 3.19 -8.93
N PRO A 92 -2.70 4.51 -8.69
CA PRO A 92 -3.12 5.50 -9.69
C PRO A 92 -2.35 5.36 -11.00
N LEU A 93 -1.02 5.18 -10.91
CA LEU A 93 -0.15 5.06 -12.07
C LEU A 93 -0.52 3.85 -12.93
N ILE A 94 -0.64 2.66 -12.34
CA ILE A 94 -0.96 1.46 -13.11
C ILE A 94 -2.38 1.52 -13.68
N MET A 95 -3.32 2.17 -12.98
CA MET A 95 -4.70 2.29 -13.44
C MET A 95 -4.78 3.12 -14.73
N VAL A 96 -4.10 4.28 -14.75
CA VAL A 96 -4.03 5.12 -15.96
C VAL A 96 -3.35 4.40 -17.12
N LEU A 97 -2.21 3.76 -16.89
CA LEU A 97 -1.45 3.06 -17.92
C LEU A 97 -2.25 1.93 -18.57
N LEU A 98 -2.94 1.12 -17.77
CA LEU A 98 -3.75 0.02 -18.29
C LEU A 98 -4.99 0.52 -19.05
N VAL A 99 -5.61 1.63 -18.63
CA VAL A 99 -6.73 2.22 -19.41
C VAL A 99 -6.22 2.71 -20.76
N LEU A 100 -5.14 3.51 -20.80
CA LEU A 100 -4.60 4.07 -22.03
C LEU A 100 -4.05 3.00 -22.99
N ALA A 101 -3.26 2.04 -22.49
CA ALA A 101 -2.76 0.94 -23.31
C ALA A 101 -3.90 0.02 -23.81
N GLY A 102 -4.92 -0.19 -22.97
CA GLY A 102 -6.04 -1.08 -23.26
C GLY A 102 -6.95 -0.61 -24.40
N LEU A 103 -7.00 0.70 -24.66
CA LEU A 103 -7.82 1.28 -25.75
C LEU A 103 -7.39 0.78 -27.14
N LYS A 104 -6.08 0.62 -27.37
CA LYS A 104 -5.53 0.17 -28.67
C LYS A 104 -5.11 -1.30 -28.67
N SER A 105 -4.61 -1.79 -27.53
CA SER A 105 -4.02 -3.14 -27.43
C SER A 105 -4.59 -3.89 -26.23
N PRO A 106 -5.87 -4.30 -26.28
CA PRO A 106 -6.58 -4.88 -25.13
C PRO A 106 -5.98 -6.21 -24.66
N PHE A 107 -5.60 -7.11 -25.58
CA PHE A 107 -5.04 -8.43 -25.22
C PHE A 107 -3.66 -8.33 -24.57
N VAL A 108 -2.76 -7.50 -25.10
CA VAL A 108 -1.44 -7.27 -24.51
C VAL A 108 -1.58 -6.65 -23.12
N THR A 109 -2.48 -5.67 -22.99
CA THR A 109 -2.79 -5.01 -21.72
C THR A 109 -3.36 -5.99 -20.70
N LEU A 110 -4.23 -6.92 -21.11
CA LEU A 110 -4.79 -7.96 -20.24
C LEU A 110 -3.69 -8.86 -19.67
N ILE A 111 -2.79 -9.35 -20.53
CA ILE A 111 -1.66 -10.19 -20.10
C ILE A 111 -0.79 -9.42 -19.11
N CYS A 112 -0.43 -8.17 -19.44
CA CYS A 112 0.37 -7.32 -18.55
C CYS A 112 -0.33 -7.09 -17.20
N ALA A 113 -1.64 -6.89 -17.18
CA ALA A 113 -2.41 -6.72 -15.96
C ALA A 113 -2.40 -7.98 -15.07
N ILE A 114 -2.53 -9.17 -15.67
CA ILE A 114 -2.48 -10.45 -14.94
C ILE A 114 -1.08 -10.66 -14.35
N VAL A 115 -0.03 -10.48 -15.15
CA VAL A 115 1.36 -10.65 -14.67
C VAL A 115 1.66 -9.64 -13.56
N TYR A 116 1.27 -8.38 -13.73
CA TYR A 116 1.44 -7.34 -12.71
C TYR A 116 0.70 -7.69 -11.41
N PHE A 117 -0.53 -8.20 -11.51
CA PHE A 117 -1.30 -8.67 -10.36
C PHE A 117 -0.56 -9.77 -9.59
N LEU A 118 -0.02 -10.79 -10.27
CA LEU A 118 0.73 -11.87 -9.63
C LEU A 118 2.02 -11.37 -8.98
N LEU A 119 2.78 -10.52 -9.68
CA LEU A 119 4.01 -9.95 -9.14
C LEU A 119 3.75 -9.12 -7.88
N ARG A 120 2.60 -8.46 -7.74
CA ARG A 120 2.24 -7.74 -6.50
C ARG A 120 2.04 -8.67 -5.31
N ILE A 121 1.51 -9.88 -5.53
CA ILE A 121 1.41 -10.89 -4.46
C ILE A 121 2.81 -11.32 -4.05
N VAL A 122 3.68 -11.62 -5.02
CA VAL A 122 5.07 -11.99 -4.76
C VAL A 122 5.82 -10.87 -4.04
N PHE A 123 5.61 -9.62 -4.44
CA PHE A 123 6.18 -8.44 -3.76
C PHE A 123 5.74 -8.39 -2.30
N ALA A 124 4.43 -8.46 -2.03
CA ALA A 124 3.92 -8.36 -0.67
C ALA A 124 4.39 -9.50 0.23
N VAL A 125 4.34 -10.74 -0.26
CA VAL A 125 4.79 -11.93 0.48
C VAL A 125 6.31 -11.88 0.68
N GLY A 126 7.07 -11.54 -0.37
CA GLY A 126 8.52 -11.41 -0.33
C GLY A 126 9.00 -10.40 0.71
N TYR A 127 8.40 -9.20 0.68
CA TYR A 127 8.71 -8.11 1.59
C TYR A 127 8.35 -8.47 3.04
N PHE A 128 7.16 -9.05 3.25
CA PHE A 128 6.64 -9.31 4.59
C PHE A 128 7.27 -10.53 5.27
N LYS A 129 7.44 -11.66 4.56
CA LYS A 129 7.84 -12.93 5.18
C LYS A 129 9.36 -13.14 5.28
N PHE A 130 10.14 -12.60 4.34
CA PHE A 130 11.56 -12.94 4.24
C PHE A 130 12.45 -11.79 4.67
N ALA A 131 12.53 -10.75 3.85
CA ALA A 131 13.24 -9.51 4.17
C ALA A 131 12.86 -8.42 3.16
N PRO A 132 13.07 -7.14 3.49
CA PRO A 132 12.86 -6.04 2.54
C PRO A 132 13.62 -6.22 1.22
N SER A 133 14.75 -6.92 1.21
CA SER A 133 15.54 -7.19 0.00
C SER A 133 14.81 -8.08 -1.02
N TYR A 134 13.95 -9.01 -0.58
CA TYR A 134 13.25 -9.95 -1.48
C TYR A 134 12.20 -9.27 -2.36
N ARG A 135 11.83 -8.02 -2.05
CA ARG A 135 10.93 -7.23 -2.88
C ARG A 135 11.46 -7.03 -4.30
N ILE A 136 12.78 -7.00 -4.47
CA ILE A 136 13.43 -6.65 -5.74
C ILE A 136 13.06 -7.63 -6.86
N TYR A 137 12.89 -8.90 -6.53
CA TYR A 137 12.52 -9.96 -7.47
C TYR A 137 11.16 -9.72 -8.12
N ALA A 138 10.26 -9.02 -7.44
CA ALA A 138 8.99 -8.59 -8.01
C ALA A 138 9.05 -7.15 -8.55
N THR A 139 9.78 -6.25 -7.89
CA THR A 139 9.85 -4.83 -8.29
C THR A 139 10.47 -4.63 -9.66
N LEU A 140 11.55 -5.34 -10.00
CA LEU A 140 12.20 -5.24 -11.31
C LEU A 140 11.27 -5.63 -12.47
N PRO A 141 10.66 -6.83 -12.50
CA PRO A 141 9.74 -7.17 -13.57
C PRO A 141 8.48 -6.29 -13.59
N MET A 142 7.98 -5.85 -12.43
CA MET A 142 6.89 -4.86 -12.39
C MET A 142 7.27 -3.52 -13.02
N LEU A 143 8.52 -3.08 -12.87
CA LEU A 143 9.01 -1.87 -13.50
C LEU A 143 9.05 -2.02 -15.03
N LEU A 144 9.59 -3.14 -15.53
CA LEU A 144 9.64 -3.44 -16.96
C LEU A 144 8.23 -3.48 -17.57
N LEU A 145 7.26 -4.11 -16.90
CA LEU A 145 5.87 -4.11 -17.34
C LEU A 145 5.26 -2.71 -17.41
N LYS A 146 5.55 -1.84 -16.43
CA LYS A 146 5.08 -0.46 -16.47
C LYS A 146 5.68 0.33 -17.62
N ILE A 147 6.98 0.13 -17.92
CA ILE A 147 7.63 0.74 -19.09
C ILE A 147 6.97 0.25 -20.38
N LEU A 148 6.70 -1.05 -20.49
CA LEU A 148 5.99 -1.62 -21.64
C LEU A 148 4.60 -0.98 -21.82
N LEU A 149 3.80 -0.93 -20.75
CA LEU A 149 2.48 -0.30 -20.77
C LEU A 149 2.55 1.19 -21.10
N LEU A 150 3.60 1.89 -20.66
CA LEU A 150 3.83 3.29 -21.00
C LEU A 150 4.05 3.47 -22.50
N VAL A 151 4.87 2.61 -23.13
CA VAL A 151 5.09 2.63 -24.59
C VAL A 151 3.77 2.41 -25.35
N TYR A 152 2.98 1.41 -24.96
CA TYR A 152 1.66 1.18 -25.57
C TYR A 152 0.70 2.35 -25.34
N SER A 153 0.74 2.99 -24.17
CA SER A 153 -0.07 4.18 -23.88
C SER A 153 0.27 5.33 -24.84
N PHE A 154 1.56 5.59 -25.10
CA PHE A 154 1.98 6.59 -26.08
C PHE A 154 1.52 6.23 -27.50
N GLN A 155 1.60 4.96 -27.90
CA GLN A 155 1.13 4.50 -29.21
C GLN A 155 -0.39 4.66 -29.37
N THR A 156 -1.17 4.52 -28.30
CA THR A 156 -2.60 4.83 -28.28
C THR A 156 -2.82 6.32 -28.53
N VAL A 157 -2.16 7.19 -27.76
CA VAL A 157 -2.32 8.65 -27.88
C VAL A 157 -1.96 9.13 -29.28
N HIS A 158 -0.84 8.68 -29.83
CA HIS A 158 -0.42 9.03 -31.18
C HIS A 158 -1.48 8.64 -32.23
N ALA A 159 -2.05 7.43 -32.12
CA ALA A 159 -3.09 6.98 -33.04
C ALA A 159 -4.37 7.82 -32.94
N VAL A 160 -4.75 8.22 -31.73
CA VAL A 160 -5.91 9.09 -31.50
C VAL A 160 -5.69 10.48 -32.12
N CYS A 161 -4.49 11.07 -31.95
CA CYS A 161 -4.14 12.36 -32.57
C CYS A 161 -4.19 12.30 -34.10
N GLN A 162 -3.66 11.23 -34.70
CA GLN A 162 -3.72 11.05 -36.16
C GLN A 162 -5.16 10.94 -36.67
N TYR A 163 -6.01 10.20 -35.97
CA TYR A 163 -7.43 10.08 -36.33
C TYR A 163 -8.17 11.42 -36.21
N GLY A 164 -7.84 12.23 -35.19
CA GLY A 164 -8.41 13.56 -35.00
C GLY A 164 -8.02 14.55 -36.11
N SER A 165 -6.81 14.42 -36.67
CA SER A 165 -6.33 15.29 -37.76
C SER A 165 -6.91 14.94 -39.14
N GLN A 166 -7.56 13.79 -39.29
CA GLN A 166 -8.19 13.36 -40.55
C GLN A 166 -9.66 13.76 -40.67
N LYS A 167 -10.23 14.39 -39.65
CA LYS A 167 -11.59 14.96 -39.63
C LYS A 167 -11.54 16.47 -39.75
#